data_AF-A0A530LV27-F1
#
_entry.id   AF-A0A530LV27-F1
#
_cell.length_a   1.000
_cell.length_b   1.000
_cell.length_c   1.000
_cell.angle_alpha   90.00
_cell.angle_beta   90.00
_cell.angle_gamma   90.00
#
_symmetry.space_group_name_H-M   'P 1'
#
loop_
_entity.id
_entity.type
_entity.pdbx_description
1 polymer ?
#
loop_
_entity_poly.entity_id
_entity_poly.type
_entity_poly.pdbx_seq_one_letter_code
_entity_poly.pdbx_strand_id
1 'polypeptide(L)'
;MSATPTALYVKGKTSFEDWRKMLTDMPGAPFVEMISERVAITATRKVYMRAPQDDPAEILDTLEQILGWYDALSGLDGSSKLHRASRLRMHYQQDTVTPAKVFDDGIYMYAGNYFIGAPGSNMGDLLDVNKLRQAWSIWHETGHMYQQQDWTWGEIVETTVNIYSLNAQAHFGHPSRLKERDDSTGKTPLDLAARYLARKTRDFDNEKQMRVSADDDDELWARLVMFDQLRRGLGEDFYPKLHRYYREHPLDDANEQNAVMVQTFILRASTVANQDLTRFFSDWGLHIEQETADRLKRLNLPPADSQLSRVGLNVASR
;
A
#
# COMPACT_ATOMS: atom_id res chain seq x y z
N MET A 1 31.88 5.83 -28.43
CA MET A 1 30.44 5.56 -28.63
C MET A 1 29.72 6.90 -28.55
N SER A 2 28.95 7.27 -29.56
CA SER A 2 28.06 8.45 -29.49
C SER A 2 26.81 8.07 -28.71
N ALA A 3 26.33 8.94 -27.82
CA ALA A 3 25.05 8.74 -27.15
C ALA A 3 23.90 8.77 -28.17
N THR A 4 22.94 7.85 -28.02
CA THR A 4 21.69 7.86 -28.81
C THR A 4 20.64 8.64 -28.01
N PRO A 5 20.00 9.67 -28.59
CA PRO A 5 18.90 10.38 -27.95
C PRO A 5 17.74 9.44 -27.60
N THR A 6 17.04 9.73 -26.49
CA THR A 6 15.79 9.06 -26.10
C THR A 6 14.64 10.07 -26.12
N ALA A 7 13.43 9.61 -26.39
CA ALA A 7 12.25 10.46 -26.32
C ALA A 7 11.94 10.75 -24.83
N LEU A 8 11.93 12.04 -24.46
CA LEU A 8 11.65 12.50 -23.10
C LEU A 8 10.43 13.43 -23.10
N TYR A 9 9.34 12.99 -22.46
CA TYR A 9 8.18 13.82 -22.18
C TYR A 9 8.35 14.53 -20.83
N VAL A 10 8.29 15.87 -20.81
CA VAL A 10 8.33 16.66 -19.59
C VAL A 10 7.00 17.39 -19.42
N LYS A 11 6.22 17.01 -18.40
CA LYS A 11 4.90 17.61 -18.11
C LYS A 11 5.00 19.13 -18.02
N GLY A 12 4.11 19.83 -18.73
CA GLY A 12 4.08 21.30 -18.78
C GLY A 12 5.15 21.95 -19.67
N LYS A 13 6.03 21.17 -20.31
CA LYS A 13 7.04 21.68 -21.26
C LYS A 13 6.95 21.04 -22.64
N THR A 14 6.75 19.73 -22.69
CA THR A 14 6.63 18.98 -23.95
C THR A 14 5.18 19.00 -24.41
N SER A 15 4.91 19.54 -25.60
CA SER A 15 3.58 19.44 -26.21
C SER A 15 3.29 18.02 -26.70
N PHE A 16 2.02 17.68 -26.90
CA PHE A 16 1.66 16.38 -27.50
C PHE A 16 2.21 16.22 -28.92
N GLU A 17 2.27 17.30 -29.69
CA GLU A 17 2.84 17.29 -31.04
C GLU A 17 4.35 17.02 -31.00
N ASP A 18 5.09 17.69 -30.12
CA ASP A 18 6.52 17.45 -29.92
C ASP A 18 6.79 16.02 -29.44
N TRP A 19 5.92 15.49 -28.56
CA TRP A 19 6.01 14.12 -28.10
C TRP A 19 5.88 13.12 -29.23
N ARG A 20 4.84 13.25 -30.04
CA ARG A 20 4.64 12.41 -31.24
C ARG A 20 5.80 12.55 -32.20
N LYS A 21 6.29 13.76 -32.43
CA LYS A 21 7.44 14.03 -33.29
C LYS A 21 8.70 13.32 -32.78
N MET A 22 9.00 13.38 -31.48
CA MET A 22 10.13 12.63 -30.91
C MET A 22 9.99 11.12 -31.11
N LEU A 23 8.80 10.56 -30.90
CA LEU A 23 8.54 9.13 -31.11
C LEU A 23 8.70 8.70 -32.58
N THR A 24 8.38 9.59 -33.53
CA THR A 24 8.55 9.38 -34.97
C THR A 24 10.00 9.55 -35.43
N ASP A 25 10.66 10.62 -34.98
CA ASP A 25 12.03 10.98 -35.42
C ASP A 25 13.10 10.11 -34.77
N MET A 26 12.79 9.45 -33.65
CA MET A 26 13.70 8.58 -32.91
C MET A 26 13.23 7.11 -32.89
N PRO A 27 13.03 6.46 -34.06
CA PRO A 27 12.46 5.12 -34.12
C PRO A 27 13.38 4.05 -33.51
N GLY A 28 14.69 4.32 -33.45
CA GLY A 28 15.71 3.44 -32.87
C GLY A 28 15.97 3.64 -31.37
N ALA A 29 15.27 4.57 -30.70
CA ALA A 29 15.41 4.75 -29.26
C ALA A 29 14.83 3.53 -28.52
N PRO A 30 15.61 2.84 -27.66
CA PRO A 30 15.15 1.64 -26.97
C PRO A 30 14.14 1.94 -25.86
N PHE A 31 14.20 3.15 -25.29
CA PHE A 31 13.38 3.59 -24.17
C PHE A 31 12.58 4.85 -24.52
N VAL A 32 11.59 5.11 -23.67
CA VAL A 32 10.89 6.38 -23.54
C VAL A 32 10.94 6.78 -22.07
N GLU A 33 11.03 8.08 -21.83
CA GLU A 33 10.99 8.63 -20.48
C GLU A 33 9.89 9.67 -20.36
N MET A 34 9.20 9.67 -19.23
CA MET A 34 8.15 10.63 -18.90
C MET A 34 8.38 11.15 -17.50
N ILE A 35 8.42 12.48 -17.33
CA ILE A 35 8.69 13.10 -16.04
C ILE A 35 7.68 14.21 -15.73
N SER A 36 7.31 14.31 -14.46
CA SER A 36 6.57 15.41 -13.88
C SER A 36 7.35 16.03 -12.71
N GLU A 37 6.69 16.80 -11.84
CA GLU A 37 7.31 17.29 -10.62
C GLU A 37 7.63 16.13 -9.66
N ARG A 38 6.68 15.19 -9.51
CA ARG A 38 6.77 14.12 -8.51
C ARG A 38 6.98 12.72 -9.07
N VAL A 39 6.93 12.53 -10.39
CA VAL A 39 6.99 11.21 -11.02
C VAL A 39 8.06 11.17 -12.10
N ALA A 40 8.73 10.03 -12.20
CA ALA A 40 9.53 9.65 -13.35
C ALA A 40 9.09 8.24 -13.81
N ILE A 41 9.02 8.03 -15.13
CA ILE A 41 8.73 6.73 -15.73
C ILE A 41 9.83 6.46 -16.76
N THR A 42 10.45 5.28 -16.68
CA THR A 42 11.38 4.78 -17.70
C THR A 42 10.87 3.44 -18.20
N ALA A 43 10.46 3.40 -19.46
CA ALA A 43 9.90 2.20 -20.08
C ALA A 43 10.53 1.92 -21.44
N THR A 44 10.50 0.68 -21.89
CA THR A 44 10.90 0.38 -23.27
C THR A 44 9.92 1.01 -24.24
N ARG A 45 10.43 1.55 -25.35
CA ARG A 45 9.60 2.10 -26.43
C ARG A 45 8.59 1.05 -26.92
N LYS A 46 8.99 -0.22 -26.97
CA LYS A 46 8.14 -1.34 -27.36
C LYS A 46 6.88 -1.44 -26.49
N VAL A 47 6.99 -1.30 -25.17
CA VAL A 47 5.83 -1.38 -24.27
C VAL A 47 4.94 -0.17 -24.43
N TYR A 48 5.51 1.04 -24.44
CA TYR A 48 4.75 2.28 -24.66
C TYR A 48 3.95 2.25 -25.98
N MET A 49 4.56 1.77 -27.07
CA MET A 49 3.92 1.74 -28.38
C MET A 49 2.78 0.71 -28.52
N ARG A 50 2.50 -0.13 -27.50
CA ARG A 50 1.35 -1.06 -27.52
C ARG A 50 0.02 -0.35 -27.37
N ALA A 51 -0.01 0.73 -26.58
CA ALA A 51 -1.20 1.54 -26.34
C ALA A 51 -0.78 3.01 -26.12
N PRO A 52 -0.32 3.72 -27.17
CA PRO A 52 0.04 5.13 -27.06
C PRO A 52 -1.16 5.95 -26.58
N GLN A 53 -0.97 6.81 -25.59
CA GLN A 53 -2.01 7.70 -25.10
C GLN A 53 -2.10 8.97 -25.96
N ASP A 54 -3.32 9.47 -26.14
CA ASP A 54 -3.58 10.75 -26.80
C ASP A 54 -3.13 11.94 -25.94
N ASP A 55 -3.08 11.78 -24.62
CA ASP A 55 -2.45 12.73 -23.71
C ASP A 55 -1.56 12.01 -22.68
N PRO A 56 -0.23 11.93 -22.90
CA PRO A 56 0.69 11.32 -21.94
C PRO A 56 0.75 12.07 -20.59
N ALA A 57 0.27 13.32 -20.51
CA ALA A 57 0.17 14.03 -19.23
C ALA A 57 -0.79 13.34 -18.27
N GLU A 58 -1.87 12.72 -18.77
CA GLU A 58 -2.92 12.11 -17.94
C GLU A 58 -2.39 10.93 -17.09
N ILE A 59 -1.40 10.18 -17.61
CA ILE A 59 -0.69 9.14 -16.85
C ILE A 59 0.02 9.77 -15.65
N LEU A 60 0.79 10.84 -15.89
CA LEU A 60 1.55 11.53 -14.85
C LEU A 60 0.63 12.22 -13.84
N ASP A 61 -0.47 12.83 -14.30
CA ASP A 61 -1.52 13.41 -13.43
C ASP A 61 -2.16 12.36 -12.54
N THR A 62 -2.45 11.18 -13.09
CA THR A 62 -3.07 10.08 -12.32
C THR A 62 -2.11 9.54 -11.25
N LEU A 63 -0.82 9.38 -11.58
CA LEU A 63 0.18 8.98 -10.59
C LEU A 63 0.38 10.07 -9.52
N GLU A 64 0.42 11.34 -9.90
CA GLU A 64 0.50 12.45 -8.92
C GLU A 64 -0.72 12.51 -8.00
N GLN A 65 -1.92 12.19 -8.48
CA GLN A 65 -3.12 12.07 -7.65
C GLN A 65 -3.00 10.94 -6.63
N ILE A 66 -2.54 9.75 -7.06
CA ILE A 66 -2.29 8.60 -6.17
C ILE A 66 -1.27 8.99 -5.08
N LEU A 67 -0.15 9.62 -5.46
CA LEU A 67 0.85 10.10 -4.49
C LEU A 67 0.24 11.12 -3.51
N GLY A 68 -0.65 12.01 -3.98
CA GLY A 68 -1.36 12.94 -3.11
C GLY A 68 -2.29 12.25 -2.10
N TRP A 69 -2.97 11.19 -2.49
CA TRP A 69 -3.79 10.39 -1.57
C TRP A 69 -2.94 9.65 -0.54
N TYR A 70 -1.77 9.17 -0.95
CA TYR A 70 -0.86 8.45 -0.05
C TYR A 70 -0.19 9.42 0.92
N ASP A 71 0.19 10.61 0.47
CA ASP A 71 0.63 11.69 1.35
C ASP A 71 -0.42 12.00 2.42
N ALA A 72 -1.69 12.14 2.02
CA ALA A 72 -2.79 12.42 2.94
C ALA A 72 -2.96 11.29 3.96
N LEU A 73 -2.98 10.02 3.51
CA LEU A 73 -3.10 8.83 4.36
C LEU A 73 -1.93 8.71 5.35
N SER A 74 -0.71 9.06 4.91
CA SER A 74 0.48 9.10 5.76
C SER A 74 0.56 10.40 6.59
N GLY A 75 -0.42 11.30 6.52
CA GLY A 75 -0.44 12.55 7.27
C GLY A 75 0.67 13.55 6.89
N LEU A 76 1.11 13.55 5.64
CA LEU A 76 2.13 14.45 5.08
C LEU A 76 1.48 15.74 4.54
N ASP A 77 1.11 16.67 5.44
CA ASP A 77 0.38 17.90 5.11
C ASP A 77 1.25 19.16 4.88
N GLY A 78 2.57 19.03 5.03
CA GLY A 78 3.50 20.16 4.91
C GLY A 78 3.52 21.14 6.08
N SER A 79 2.85 20.84 7.20
CA SER A 79 2.84 21.68 8.42
C SER A 79 4.22 21.87 9.05
N SER A 80 5.15 20.95 8.78
CA SER A 80 6.54 21.04 9.20
C SER A 80 7.47 20.34 8.21
N LYS A 81 8.80 20.47 8.39
CA LYS A 81 9.78 19.70 7.61
C LYS A 81 9.62 18.18 7.79
N LEU A 82 9.08 17.74 8.92
CA LEU A 82 8.87 16.32 9.26
C LEU A 82 7.57 15.77 8.65
N HIS A 83 6.59 16.63 8.37
CA HIS A 83 5.30 16.24 7.77
C HIS A 83 5.15 16.69 6.33
N ARG A 84 6.23 17.04 5.63
CA ARG A 84 6.17 17.33 4.20
C ARG A 84 6.39 16.06 3.38
N ALA A 85 5.69 15.95 2.26
CA ALA A 85 5.99 14.92 1.26
C ALA A 85 7.43 15.03 0.76
N SER A 86 7.99 13.90 0.31
CA SER A 86 9.32 13.87 -0.29
C SER A 86 9.37 14.77 -1.53
N ARG A 87 10.50 15.46 -1.70
CA ARG A 87 10.79 16.26 -2.92
C ARG A 87 11.41 15.42 -4.04
N LEU A 88 11.71 14.15 -3.76
CA LEU A 88 12.22 13.22 -4.75
C LEU A 88 11.06 12.70 -5.60
N ARG A 89 11.36 12.31 -6.84
CA ARG A 89 10.37 11.70 -7.72
C ARG A 89 10.17 10.23 -7.35
N MET A 90 8.93 9.77 -7.42
CA MET A 90 8.62 8.36 -7.50
C MET A 90 9.02 7.86 -8.89
N HIS A 91 9.96 6.91 -8.97
CA HIS A 91 10.44 6.38 -10.25
C HIS A 91 9.82 5.02 -10.52
N TYR A 92 9.04 4.91 -11.58
CA TYR A 92 8.55 3.64 -12.11
C TYR A 92 9.44 3.21 -13.27
N GLN A 93 10.11 2.08 -13.12
CA GLN A 93 11.08 1.57 -14.08
C GLN A 93 10.67 0.20 -14.60
N GLN A 94 10.69 0.03 -15.92
CA GLN A 94 10.51 -1.28 -16.50
C GLN A 94 11.75 -2.15 -16.20
N ASP A 95 11.53 -3.31 -15.60
CA ASP A 95 12.55 -4.34 -15.48
C ASP A 95 12.68 -5.08 -16.82
N THR A 96 13.91 -5.06 -17.37
CA THR A 96 14.27 -5.74 -18.62
C THR A 96 15.35 -6.79 -18.43
N VAL A 97 15.78 -7.04 -17.19
CA VAL A 97 16.93 -7.91 -16.88
C VAL A 97 16.49 -9.17 -16.15
N THR A 98 15.44 -9.09 -15.35
CA THR A 98 14.90 -10.23 -14.61
C THR A 98 14.22 -11.21 -15.59
N PRO A 99 14.58 -12.51 -15.58
CA PRO A 99 13.96 -13.50 -16.47
C PRO A 99 12.46 -13.61 -16.25
N ALA A 100 11.69 -13.75 -17.34
CA ALA A 100 10.22 -13.84 -17.28
C ALA A 100 9.71 -14.90 -16.28
N LYS A 101 10.40 -16.04 -16.19
CA LYS A 101 10.06 -17.12 -15.26
C LYS A 101 10.00 -16.67 -13.79
N VAL A 102 10.83 -15.71 -13.39
CA VAL A 102 10.81 -15.17 -12.01
C VAL A 102 9.48 -14.44 -11.74
N PHE A 103 8.91 -13.79 -12.76
CA PHE A 103 7.60 -13.15 -12.63
C PHE A 103 6.44 -14.14 -12.76
N ASP A 104 6.62 -15.23 -13.52
CA ASP A 104 5.64 -16.33 -13.61
C ASP A 104 5.51 -17.10 -12.27
N ASP A 105 6.53 -17.03 -11.41
CA ASP A 105 6.53 -17.62 -10.06
C ASP A 105 5.83 -16.71 -9.00
N GLY A 106 5.11 -15.66 -9.43
CA GLY A 106 4.21 -14.87 -8.57
C GLY A 106 4.76 -13.53 -8.08
N ILE A 107 5.98 -13.15 -8.44
CA ILE A 107 6.49 -11.78 -8.26
C ILE A 107 5.96 -10.95 -9.42
N TYR A 108 5.05 -10.01 -9.20
CA TYR A 108 4.44 -9.24 -10.30
C TYR A 108 5.10 -7.89 -10.51
N MET A 109 5.57 -7.25 -9.45
CA MET A 109 6.34 -6.01 -9.43
C MET A 109 7.18 -6.01 -8.13
N TYR A 110 8.03 -5.00 -7.92
CA TYR A 110 8.75 -4.84 -6.65
C TYR A 110 9.11 -3.37 -6.37
N ALA A 111 9.19 -3.00 -5.10
CA ALA A 111 9.73 -1.73 -4.63
C ALA A 111 11.16 -1.89 -4.13
N GLY A 112 12.05 -1.02 -4.58
CA GLY A 112 13.44 -0.95 -4.13
C GLY A 112 13.81 0.44 -3.67
N ASN A 113 15.05 0.61 -3.20
CA ASN A 113 15.57 1.93 -2.91
C ASN A 113 15.50 2.79 -4.19
N TYR A 114 14.77 3.90 -4.11
CA TYR A 114 14.62 4.93 -5.14
C TYR A 114 13.67 4.63 -6.32
N PHE A 115 13.21 3.38 -6.52
CA PHE A 115 12.39 3.03 -7.68
C PHE A 115 11.43 1.85 -7.43
N ILE A 116 10.41 1.75 -8.28
CA ILE A 116 9.51 0.60 -8.42
C ILE A 116 9.85 -0.10 -9.74
N GLY A 117 10.20 -1.38 -9.66
CA GLY A 117 10.47 -2.24 -10.81
C GLY A 117 9.21 -2.97 -11.28
N ALA A 118 8.98 -2.98 -12.59
CA ALA A 118 7.81 -3.64 -13.18
C ALA A 118 8.16 -4.40 -14.46
N PRO A 119 7.66 -5.65 -14.64
CA PRO A 119 7.76 -6.34 -15.92
C PRO A 119 6.93 -5.60 -16.99
N GLY A 120 7.18 -5.94 -18.25
CA GLY A 120 6.58 -5.24 -19.39
C GLY A 120 5.05 -5.32 -19.49
N SER A 121 4.39 -6.26 -18.81
CA SER A 121 2.93 -6.33 -18.67
C SER A 121 2.42 -5.18 -17.78
N ASN A 122 2.91 -5.12 -16.54
CA ASN A 122 2.51 -4.14 -15.54
C ASN A 122 2.93 -2.73 -15.93
N MET A 123 4.10 -2.56 -16.56
CA MET A 123 4.47 -1.27 -17.14
C MET A 123 3.51 -0.86 -18.27
N GLY A 124 2.98 -1.82 -19.03
CA GLY A 124 1.94 -1.55 -20.02
C GLY A 124 0.64 -1.06 -19.38
N ASP A 125 0.25 -1.62 -18.24
CA ASP A 125 -0.93 -1.17 -17.49
C ASP A 125 -0.71 0.19 -16.82
N LEU A 126 0.52 0.52 -16.41
CA LEU A 126 0.90 1.84 -15.90
C LEU A 126 0.78 2.93 -16.97
N LEU A 127 1.16 2.59 -18.21
CA LEU A 127 1.15 3.50 -19.36
C LEU A 127 -0.22 3.60 -20.05
N ASP A 128 -1.26 2.95 -19.53
CA ASP A 128 -2.64 3.07 -19.97
C ASP A 128 -3.46 3.63 -18.83
N VAL A 129 -3.95 4.87 -18.95
CA VAL A 129 -4.63 5.56 -17.85
C VAL A 129 -5.86 4.81 -17.34
N ASN A 130 -6.60 4.13 -18.22
CA ASN A 130 -7.79 3.40 -17.82
C ASN A 130 -7.46 2.14 -17.02
N LYS A 131 -6.33 1.51 -17.34
CA LYS A 131 -5.83 0.35 -16.60
C LYS A 131 -5.12 0.75 -15.31
N LEU A 132 -4.32 1.82 -15.33
CA LEU A 132 -3.67 2.37 -14.14
C LEU A 132 -4.69 2.69 -13.04
N ARG A 133 -5.87 3.23 -13.43
CA ARG A 133 -7.01 3.47 -12.53
C ARG A 133 -7.68 2.19 -11.98
N GLN A 134 -7.19 1.01 -12.31
CA GLN A 134 -7.67 -0.28 -11.82
C GLN A 134 -6.52 -1.20 -11.35
N ALA A 135 -5.26 -0.76 -11.47
CA ALA A 135 -4.09 -1.60 -11.32
C ALA A 135 -3.65 -1.73 -9.86
N TRP A 136 -4.25 -2.68 -9.14
CA TRP A 136 -3.92 -2.97 -7.75
C TRP A 136 -2.42 -3.16 -7.52
N SER A 137 -1.72 -3.87 -8.41
CA SER A 137 -0.27 -4.09 -8.31
C SER A 137 0.52 -2.79 -8.32
N ILE A 138 0.16 -1.82 -9.15
CA ILE A 138 0.84 -0.51 -9.19
C ILE A 138 0.56 0.28 -7.91
N TRP A 139 -0.67 0.26 -7.41
CA TRP A 139 -1.04 0.92 -6.15
C TRP A 139 -0.30 0.32 -4.96
N HIS A 140 -0.20 -1.01 -4.94
CA HIS A 140 0.48 -1.80 -3.93
C HIS A 140 1.97 -1.46 -3.88
N GLU A 141 2.70 -1.55 -4.99
CA GLU A 141 4.13 -1.17 -5.00
C GLU A 141 4.37 0.30 -4.65
N THR A 142 3.47 1.18 -5.10
CA THR A 142 3.53 2.58 -4.69
C THR A 142 3.37 2.72 -3.17
N GLY A 143 2.56 1.87 -2.55
CA GLY A 143 2.32 1.85 -1.10
C GLY A 143 3.55 1.37 -0.32
N HIS A 144 4.33 0.43 -0.84
CA HIS A 144 5.58 -0.01 -0.20
C HIS A 144 6.54 1.17 0.01
N MET A 145 6.56 2.13 -0.92
CA MET A 145 7.38 3.33 -0.81
C MET A 145 6.90 4.32 0.28
N TYR A 146 5.73 4.09 0.86
CA TYR A 146 5.12 4.88 1.95
C TYR A 146 5.03 4.12 3.28
N GLN A 147 5.24 2.80 3.30
CA GLN A 147 5.18 2.02 4.53
C GLN A 147 6.21 2.51 5.55
N GLN A 148 5.75 2.68 6.79
CA GLN A 148 6.62 3.06 7.90
C GLN A 148 7.11 1.79 8.61
N GLN A 149 8.44 1.61 8.60
CA GLN A 149 9.12 0.45 9.16
C GLN A 149 8.77 0.25 10.65
N ASP A 150 8.70 1.33 11.44
CA ASP A 150 8.45 1.30 12.89
C ASP A 150 7.16 0.57 13.35
N TRP A 151 6.21 0.33 12.44
CA TRP A 151 5.02 -0.49 12.73
C TRP A 151 4.70 -1.52 11.65
N THR A 152 5.69 -1.87 10.82
CA THR A 152 5.57 -2.89 9.78
C THR A 152 6.45 -4.08 10.16
N TRP A 153 5.99 -4.92 11.08
CA TRP A 153 6.69 -6.15 11.44
C TRP A 153 6.52 -7.23 10.35
N GLY A 154 7.35 -8.28 10.39
CA GLY A 154 7.50 -9.23 9.27
C GLY A 154 6.20 -9.81 8.71
N GLU A 155 5.25 -10.18 9.56
CA GLU A 155 3.99 -10.83 9.16
C GLU A 155 3.00 -9.91 8.40
N ILE A 156 3.23 -8.60 8.41
CA ILE A 156 2.30 -7.60 7.88
C ILE A 156 2.92 -6.68 6.83
N VAL A 157 4.11 -7.01 6.32
CA VAL A 157 4.75 -6.26 5.21
C VAL A 157 3.81 -6.23 4.00
N GLU A 158 3.33 -7.39 3.56
CA GLU A 158 2.38 -7.51 2.44
C GLU A 158 0.93 -7.16 2.82
N THR A 159 0.68 -6.87 4.10
CA THR A 159 -0.65 -6.49 4.58
C THR A 159 -0.81 -4.98 4.64
N THR A 160 0.06 -4.28 5.36
CA THR A 160 -0.11 -2.84 5.65
C THR A 160 0.05 -1.97 4.41
N VAL A 161 0.83 -2.41 3.43
CA VAL A 161 0.90 -1.81 2.10
C VAL A 161 -0.49 -1.70 1.46
N ASN A 162 -1.36 -2.68 1.68
CA ASN A 162 -2.69 -2.71 1.08
C ASN A 162 -3.70 -1.76 1.74
N ILE A 163 -3.33 -1.07 2.84
CA ILE A 163 -4.08 0.09 3.34
C ILE A 163 -4.05 1.20 2.28
N TYR A 164 -2.89 1.39 1.64
CA TYR A 164 -2.72 2.34 0.54
C TYR A 164 -3.48 1.89 -0.71
N SER A 165 -3.40 0.61 -1.08
CA SER A 165 -4.14 0.05 -2.22
C SER A 165 -5.65 0.21 -2.07
N LEU A 166 -6.20 -0.07 -0.87
CA LEU A 166 -7.62 0.17 -0.58
C LEU A 166 -7.98 1.65 -0.65
N ASN A 167 -7.08 2.54 -0.22
CA ASN A 167 -7.29 3.99 -0.30
C ASN A 167 -7.37 4.47 -1.76
N ALA A 168 -6.42 4.06 -2.62
CA ALA A 168 -6.48 4.36 -4.05
C ALA A 168 -7.75 3.77 -4.71
N GLN A 169 -8.07 2.51 -4.40
CA GLN A 169 -9.27 1.85 -4.89
C GLN A 169 -10.55 2.64 -4.57
N ALA A 170 -10.68 3.11 -3.32
CA ALA A 170 -11.82 3.91 -2.87
C ALA A 170 -11.88 5.27 -3.57
N HIS A 171 -10.75 5.96 -3.74
CA HIS A 171 -10.69 7.25 -4.43
C HIS A 171 -11.05 7.16 -5.93
N PHE A 172 -10.74 6.03 -6.57
CA PHE A 172 -11.22 5.75 -7.94
C PHE A 172 -12.68 5.28 -8.00
N GLY A 173 -13.38 5.16 -6.87
CA GLY A 173 -14.79 4.80 -6.81
C GLY A 173 -15.09 3.32 -6.98
N HIS A 174 -14.08 2.45 -6.87
CA HIS A 174 -14.26 1.00 -7.03
C HIS A 174 -14.82 0.36 -5.75
N PRO A 175 -15.58 -0.74 -5.89
CA PRO A 175 -15.93 -1.57 -4.74
C PRO A 175 -14.69 -2.08 -4.00
N SER A 176 -14.76 -2.07 -2.67
CA SER A 176 -13.67 -2.55 -1.81
C SER A 176 -13.33 -4.01 -2.11
N ARG A 177 -12.05 -4.31 -2.35
CA ARG A 177 -11.54 -5.67 -2.56
C ARG A 177 -11.82 -6.61 -1.38
N LEU A 178 -11.94 -6.07 -0.17
CA LEU A 178 -12.39 -6.84 1.00
C LEU A 178 -13.78 -7.47 0.87
N LYS A 179 -14.60 -7.00 -0.07
CA LYS A 179 -15.94 -7.53 -0.39
C LYS A 179 -15.96 -8.37 -1.66
N GLU A 180 -14.84 -8.44 -2.38
CA GLU A 180 -14.72 -9.23 -3.59
C GLU A 180 -14.71 -10.72 -3.22
N ARG A 181 -15.43 -11.52 -4.00
CA ARG A 181 -15.53 -12.94 -3.77
C ARG A 181 -14.46 -13.62 -4.60
N ASP A 182 -13.61 -14.40 -3.95
CA ASP A 182 -12.69 -15.29 -4.62
C ASP A 182 -13.48 -16.37 -5.39
N ASP A 183 -13.17 -16.54 -6.68
CA ASP A 183 -13.90 -17.43 -7.57
C ASP A 183 -13.72 -18.92 -7.21
N SER A 184 -12.60 -19.27 -6.58
CA SER A 184 -12.26 -20.66 -6.27
C SER A 184 -12.92 -21.15 -4.96
N THR A 185 -12.90 -20.30 -3.94
CA THR A 185 -13.41 -20.60 -2.58
C THR A 185 -14.83 -20.09 -2.36
N GLY A 186 -15.26 -19.12 -3.18
CA GLY A 186 -16.50 -18.40 -2.98
C GLY A 186 -16.49 -17.54 -1.71
N LYS A 187 -15.32 -17.21 -1.13
CA LYS A 187 -15.19 -16.42 0.10
C LYS A 187 -14.69 -15.00 -0.18
N THR A 188 -15.07 -14.08 0.68
CA THR A 188 -14.50 -12.71 0.70
C THR A 188 -13.45 -12.60 1.80
N PRO A 189 -12.52 -11.64 1.75
CA PRO A 189 -11.63 -11.33 2.88
C PRO A 189 -12.37 -11.12 4.22
N LEU A 190 -13.58 -10.54 4.18
CA LEU A 190 -14.42 -10.40 5.36
C LEU A 190 -14.90 -11.75 5.92
N ASP A 191 -15.20 -12.74 5.05
CA ASP A 191 -15.54 -14.10 5.49
C ASP A 191 -14.34 -14.79 6.14
N LEU A 192 -13.14 -14.60 5.59
CA LEU A 192 -11.89 -15.14 6.14
C LEU A 192 -11.62 -14.58 7.54
N ALA A 193 -11.74 -13.26 7.69
CA ALA A 193 -11.62 -12.56 8.97
C ALA A 193 -12.67 -13.03 10.00
N ALA A 194 -13.94 -13.12 9.60
CA ALA A 194 -15.01 -13.59 10.47
C ALA A 194 -14.76 -15.02 10.98
N ARG A 195 -14.28 -15.91 10.09
CA ARG A 195 -13.89 -17.27 10.45
C ARG A 195 -12.72 -17.28 11.43
N TYR A 196 -11.69 -16.46 11.19
CA TYR A 196 -10.55 -16.35 12.10
C TYR A 196 -10.98 -15.91 13.51
N LEU A 197 -11.78 -14.85 13.59
CA LEU A 197 -12.31 -14.30 14.85
C LEU A 197 -13.30 -15.21 15.59
N ALA A 198 -13.81 -16.26 14.94
CA ALA A 198 -14.65 -17.28 15.56
C ALA A 198 -13.86 -18.42 16.23
N ARG A 199 -12.54 -18.51 15.99
CA ARG A 199 -11.70 -19.55 16.61
C ARG A 199 -11.56 -19.34 18.11
N LYS A 200 -11.43 -20.42 18.89
CA LYS A 200 -11.23 -20.35 20.35
C LYS A 200 -9.87 -19.78 20.73
N THR A 201 -8.84 -20.19 20.00
CA THR A 201 -7.46 -19.72 20.14
C THR A 201 -7.07 -19.02 18.85
N ARG A 202 -6.41 -17.87 18.98
CA ARG A 202 -6.01 -17.01 17.87
C ARG A 202 -4.62 -16.47 18.19
N ASP A 203 -3.75 -16.51 17.20
CA ASP A 203 -2.40 -15.97 17.22
C ASP A 203 -2.24 -15.16 15.93
N PHE A 204 -2.11 -13.84 16.06
CA PHE A 204 -2.13 -12.94 14.91
C PHE A 204 -0.90 -13.15 14.00
N ASP A 205 0.23 -13.46 14.63
CA ASP A 205 1.53 -13.59 13.99
C ASP A 205 1.78 -15.02 13.47
N ASN A 206 0.79 -15.91 13.57
CA ASN A 206 0.88 -17.28 13.09
C ASN A 206 0.14 -17.46 11.76
N GLU A 207 0.88 -17.47 10.65
CA GLU A 207 0.34 -17.67 9.28
C GLU A 207 -0.58 -18.90 9.16
N LYS A 208 -0.22 -20.03 9.77
CA LYS A 208 -1.01 -21.28 9.69
C LYS A 208 -2.35 -21.14 10.40
N GLN A 209 -2.41 -20.32 11.45
CA GLN A 209 -3.68 -19.99 12.08
C GLN A 209 -4.48 -19.02 11.22
N MET A 210 -3.88 -18.14 10.42
CA MET A 210 -4.62 -17.25 9.55
C MET A 210 -5.25 -17.96 8.34
N ARG A 211 -4.49 -18.84 7.68
CA ARG A 211 -4.86 -19.50 6.43
C ARG A 211 -6.09 -20.42 6.50
N VAL A 212 -6.76 -20.63 5.35
CA VAL A 212 -7.78 -21.68 5.17
C VAL A 212 -7.14 -22.99 4.74
N SER A 213 -6.31 -22.98 3.69
CA SER A 213 -5.47 -24.10 3.24
C SER A 213 -3.98 -23.80 3.44
N ALA A 214 -3.13 -24.82 3.39
CA ALA A 214 -1.68 -24.64 3.52
C ALA A 214 -1.06 -23.84 2.36
N ASP A 215 -1.68 -23.89 1.18
CA ASP A 215 -1.17 -23.35 -0.08
C ASP A 215 -1.79 -21.98 -0.46
N ASP A 216 -2.64 -21.41 0.40
CA ASP A 216 -3.32 -20.12 0.14
C ASP A 216 -2.55 -18.93 0.76
N ASP A 217 -2.77 -17.73 0.24
CA ASP A 217 -2.26 -16.44 0.76
C ASP A 217 -3.31 -15.65 1.59
N ASP A 218 -4.36 -16.35 2.04
CA ASP A 218 -5.49 -15.83 2.81
C ASP A 218 -5.11 -15.01 4.06
N GLU A 219 -3.92 -15.25 4.62
CA GLU A 219 -3.46 -14.55 5.80
C GLU A 219 -3.39 -13.04 5.61
N LEU A 220 -2.92 -12.57 4.45
CA LEU A 220 -2.77 -11.14 4.18
C LEU A 220 -4.16 -10.47 4.15
N TRP A 221 -5.14 -11.15 3.55
CA TRP A 221 -6.50 -10.66 3.40
C TRP A 221 -7.24 -10.61 4.73
N ALA A 222 -7.08 -11.65 5.55
CA ALA A 222 -7.65 -11.67 6.91
C ALA A 222 -7.02 -10.59 7.79
N ARG A 223 -5.69 -10.42 7.75
CA ARG A 223 -4.97 -9.38 8.51
C ARG A 223 -5.36 -7.97 8.05
N LEU A 224 -5.53 -7.76 6.75
CA LEU A 224 -5.93 -6.46 6.20
C LEU A 224 -7.29 -5.99 6.74
N VAL A 225 -8.21 -6.91 7.05
CA VAL A 225 -9.50 -6.55 7.67
C VAL A 225 -9.30 -5.93 9.06
N MET A 226 -8.35 -6.39 9.88
CA MET A 226 -8.04 -5.74 11.16
C MET A 226 -7.67 -4.27 10.96
N PHE A 227 -6.80 -3.99 9.98
CA PHE A 227 -6.36 -2.63 9.69
C PHE A 227 -7.50 -1.78 9.11
N ASP A 228 -8.34 -2.32 8.22
CA ASP A 228 -9.52 -1.62 7.72
C ASP A 228 -10.55 -1.33 8.83
N GLN A 229 -10.68 -2.21 9.83
CA GLN A 229 -11.54 -1.99 11.00
C GLN A 229 -11.08 -0.81 11.86
N LEU A 230 -9.77 -0.62 12.05
CA LEU A 230 -9.24 0.56 12.74
C LEU A 230 -9.67 1.84 12.03
N ARG A 231 -9.49 1.92 10.70
CA ARG A 231 -9.94 3.08 9.90
C ARG A 231 -11.45 3.29 9.98
N ARG A 232 -12.24 2.24 9.80
CA ARG A 232 -13.72 2.36 9.80
C ARG A 232 -14.29 2.72 11.16
N GLY A 233 -13.72 2.18 12.23
CA GLY A 233 -14.26 2.36 13.59
C GLY A 233 -13.69 3.57 14.33
N LEU A 234 -12.47 4.00 14.00
CA LEU A 234 -11.82 5.16 14.63
C LEU A 234 -11.83 6.41 13.75
N GLY A 235 -12.19 6.26 12.47
CA GLY A 235 -12.33 7.36 11.51
C GLY A 235 -11.17 7.43 10.50
N GLU A 236 -11.42 8.15 9.39
CA GLU A 236 -10.46 8.31 8.29
C GLU A 236 -9.16 9.03 8.74
N ASP A 237 -9.20 9.78 9.84
CA ASP A 237 -8.04 10.50 10.35
C ASP A 237 -7.12 9.66 11.26
N PHE A 238 -7.49 8.41 11.56
CA PHE A 238 -6.69 7.51 12.41
C PHE A 238 -5.30 7.27 11.84
N TYR A 239 -5.19 6.79 10.59
CA TYR A 239 -3.90 6.52 9.96
C TYR A 239 -3.04 7.77 9.78
N PRO A 240 -3.57 8.90 9.30
CA PRO A 240 -2.79 10.14 9.24
C PRO A 240 -2.19 10.55 10.59
N LYS A 241 -2.95 10.44 11.69
CA LYS A 241 -2.44 10.73 13.04
C LYS A 241 -1.41 9.70 13.50
N LEU A 242 -1.65 8.41 13.24
CA LEU A 242 -0.73 7.34 13.62
C LEU A 242 0.63 7.53 12.94
N HIS A 243 0.63 7.82 11.64
CA HIS A 243 1.85 8.05 10.89
C HIS A 243 2.65 9.25 11.40
N ARG A 244 1.96 10.35 11.75
CA ARG A 244 2.61 11.51 12.38
C ARG A 244 3.22 11.16 13.71
N TYR A 245 2.47 10.47 14.56
CA TYR A 245 2.93 10.08 15.89
C TYR A 245 4.22 9.27 15.81
N TYR A 246 4.30 8.31 14.87
CA TYR A 246 5.52 7.54 14.62
C TYR A 246 6.67 8.40 14.08
N ARG A 247 6.42 9.35 13.16
CA ARG A 247 7.48 10.27 12.70
C ARG A 247 8.03 11.17 13.80
N GLU A 248 7.18 11.58 14.74
CA GLU A 248 7.55 12.42 15.88
C GLU A 248 8.24 11.63 16.99
N HIS A 249 8.00 10.33 17.05
CA HIS A 249 8.51 9.42 18.07
C HIS A 249 9.07 8.16 17.40
N PRO A 250 10.14 8.24 16.58
CA PRO A 250 10.65 7.08 15.88
C PRO A 250 11.07 5.97 16.85
N LEU A 251 11.02 4.71 16.41
CA LEU A 251 11.70 3.63 17.10
C LEU A 251 13.19 3.67 16.77
N ASP A 252 14.03 3.44 17.78
CA ASP A 252 15.46 3.23 17.56
C ASP A 252 15.71 1.85 16.94
N ASP A 253 16.78 1.69 16.16
CA ASP A 253 17.16 0.43 15.46
C ASP A 253 17.16 -0.80 16.39
N ALA A 254 17.51 -0.63 17.67
CA ALA A 254 17.52 -1.71 18.67
C ALA A 254 16.11 -2.27 18.98
N ASN A 255 15.07 -1.50 18.67
CA ASN A 255 13.66 -1.78 18.93
C ASN A 255 12.90 -2.27 17.68
N GLU A 256 13.59 -2.57 16.58
CA GLU A 256 12.99 -3.09 15.34
C GLU A 256 12.64 -4.59 15.40
N GLN A 257 12.66 -5.19 16.58
CA GLN A 257 12.22 -6.57 16.76
C GLN A 257 10.69 -6.64 16.65
N ASN A 258 10.17 -7.63 15.91
CA ASN A 258 8.72 -7.79 15.69
C ASN A 258 7.89 -7.69 16.98
N ALA A 259 8.32 -8.33 18.06
CA ALA A 259 7.63 -8.27 19.36
C ALA A 259 7.53 -6.83 19.91
N VAL A 260 8.61 -6.06 19.81
CA VAL A 260 8.66 -4.66 20.26
C VAL A 260 7.79 -3.77 19.37
N MET A 261 7.80 -3.98 18.05
CA MET A 261 6.92 -3.28 17.11
C MET A 261 5.45 -3.54 17.43
N VAL A 262 5.08 -4.80 17.69
CA VAL A 262 3.70 -5.18 18.07
C VAL A 262 3.27 -4.49 19.36
N GLN A 263 4.06 -4.58 20.44
CA GLN A 263 3.73 -3.92 21.72
C GLN A 263 3.63 -2.39 21.55
N THR A 264 4.55 -1.81 20.78
CA THR A 264 4.56 -0.38 20.49
C THR A 264 3.32 0.04 19.68
N PHE A 265 2.95 -0.73 18.67
CA PHE A 265 1.77 -0.46 17.85
C PHE A 265 0.49 -0.47 18.69
N ILE A 266 0.33 -1.46 19.58
CA ILE A 266 -0.82 -1.55 20.49
C ILE A 266 -0.92 -0.29 21.37
N LEU A 267 0.20 0.15 21.95
CA LEU A 267 0.26 1.34 22.79
C LEU A 267 -0.02 2.64 22.01
N ARG A 268 0.64 2.81 20.86
CA ARG A 268 0.57 4.04 20.05
C ARG A 268 -0.76 4.18 19.33
N ALA A 269 -1.32 3.09 18.81
CA ALA A 269 -2.68 3.08 18.26
C ALA A 269 -3.70 3.50 19.31
N SER A 270 -3.63 2.96 20.54
CA SER A 270 -4.53 3.36 21.64
C SER A 270 -4.37 4.83 22.01
N THR A 271 -3.12 5.29 22.12
CA THR A 271 -2.79 6.69 22.43
C THR A 271 -3.34 7.64 21.36
N VAL A 272 -3.12 7.35 20.08
CA VAL A 272 -3.55 8.18 18.95
C VAL A 272 -5.08 8.17 18.81
N ALA A 273 -5.71 7.01 19.03
CA ALA A 273 -7.16 6.88 19.03
C ALA A 273 -7.82 7.58 20.24
N ASN A 274 -7.04 7.91 21.27
CA ASN A 274 -7.54 8.34 22.57
C ASN A 274 -8.57 7.35 23.15
N GLN A 275 -8.35 6.06 22.92
CA GLN A 275 -9.20 4.96 23.35
C GLN A 275 -8.36 3.74 23.72
N ASP A 276 -8.77 2.97 24.72
CA ASP A 276 -8.14 1.71 25.06
C ASP A 276 -8.55 0.63 24.04
N LEU A 277 -7.60 0.25 23.18
CA LEU A 277 -7.76 -0.79 22.14
C LEU A 277 -7.34 -2.20 22.61
N THR A 278 -7.05 -2.40 23.91
CA THR A 278 -6.62 -3.70 24.46
C THR A 278 -7.54 -4.84 24.01
N ARG A 279 -8.86 -4.63 24.12
CA ARG A 279 -9.84 -5.63 23.70
C ARG A 279 -9.78 -5.90 22.20
N PHE A 280 -9.67 -4.86 21.37
CA PHE A 280 -9.61 -5.01 19.92
C PHE A 280 -8.42 -5.87 19.49
N PHE A 281 -7.23 -5.59 20.02
CA PHE A 281 -6.03 -6.36 19.70
C PHE A 281 -6.06 -7.78 20.28
N SER A 282 -6.63 -7.96 21.48
CA SER A 282 -6.85 -9.29 22.06
C SER A 282 -7.86 -10.12 21.26
N ASP A 283 -8.91 -9.49 20.73
CA ASP A 283 -9.89 -10.16 19.85
C ASP A 283 -9.19 -10.68 18.59
N TRP A 284 -8.24 -9.94 18.04
CA TRP A 284 -7.42 -10.35 16.89
C TRP A 284 -6.25 -11.29 17.23
N GLY A 285 -6.01 -11.58 18.51
CA GLY A 285 -4.97 -12.52 18.93
C GLY A 285 -3.55 -11.94 18.90
N LEU A 286 -3.40 -10.60 18.94
CA LEU A 286 -2.09 -10.02 19.24
C LEU A 286 -1.79 -10.20 20.73
N HIS A 287 -0.60 -10.73 21.02
CA HIS A 287 -0.17 -10.88 22.41
C HIS A 287 0.09 -9.51 23.04
N ILE A 288 -0.51 -9.25 24.20
CA ILE A 288 -0.28 -8.01 24.97
C ILE A 288 0.55 -8.40 26.19
N GLU A 289 1.79 -7.92 26.23
CA GLU A 289 2.67 -8.15 27.37
C GLU A 289 2.18 -7.38 28.61
N GLN A 290 2.53 -7.89 29.79
CA GLN A 290 2.11 -7.28 31.06
C GLN A 290 2.58 -5.82 31.17
N GLU A 291 3.79 -5.51 30.68
CA GLU A 291 4.29 -4.15 30.69
C GLU A 291 3.42 -3.21 29.83
N THR A 292 3.04 -3.63 28.63
CA THR A 292 2.16 -2.88 27.73
C THR A 292 0.78 -2.68 28.35
N ALA A 293 0.21 -3.74 28.95
CA ALA A 293 -1.07 -3.66 29.65
C ALA A 293 -1.03 -2.67 30.81
N ASP A 294 0.04 -2.68 31.61
CA ASP A 294 0.23 -1.75 32.72
C ASP A 294 0.40 -0.30 32.24
N ARG A 295 1.07 -0.09 31.09
CA ARG A 295 1.19 1.24 30.46
C ARG A 295 -0.15 1.75 29.96
N LEU A 296 -0.93 0.92 29.27
CA LEU A 296 -2.29 1.28 28.81
C LEU A 296 -3.20 1.66 29.98
N LYS A 297 -3.18 0.88 31.06
CA LYS A 297 -3.95 1.18 32.27
C LYS A 297 -3.61 2.53 32.88
N ARG A 298 -2.33 2.93 32.85
CA ARG A 298 -1.87 4.25 33.35
C ARG A 298 -2.33 5.42 32.49
N LEU A 299 -2.61 5.20 31.20
CA LEU A 299 -3.15 6.26 30.32
C LEU A 299 -4.61 6.61 30.65
N ASN A 300 -5.34 5.72 31.34
CA ASN A 300 -6.73 5.93 31.76
C ASN A 300 -7.65 6.37 30.59
N LEU A 301 -7.48 5.72 29.43
CA LEU A 301 -8.26 5.98 28.23
C LEU A 301 -9.66 5.36 28.36
N PRO A 302 -10.70 5.97 27.77
CA PRO A 302 -12.01 5.32 27.65
C PRO A 302 -11.90 4.06 26.79
N PRO A 303 -12.65 2.98 27.10
CA PRO A 303 -12.62 1.78 26.26
C PRO A 303 -13.14 2.08 24.85
N ALA A 304 -12.49 1.50 23.84
CA ALA A 304 -13.00 1.53 22.48
C ALA A 304 -14.33 0.76 22.36
N ASP A 305 -15.04 0.93 21.23
CA ASP A 305 -16.24 0.16 20.96
C ASP A 305 -15.96 -1.34 21.07
N SER A 306 -16.76 -1.98 21.91
CA SER A 306 -16.79 -3.40 22.19
C SER A 306 -16.99 -4.26 20.92
N GLN A 307 -17.51 -3.68 19.84
CA GLN A 307 -17.74 -4.32 18.53
C GLN A 307 -16.73 -3.90 17.45
N LEU A 308 -15.65 -3.18 17.80
CA LEU A 308 -14.67 -2.70 16.83
C LEU A 308 -14.08 -3.84 15.96
N SER A 309 -13.78 -4.99 16.58
CA SER A 309 -13.29 -6.20 15.89
C SER A 309 -14.35 -6.87 14.97
N ARG A 310 -15.60 -6.38 15.00
CA ARG A 310 -16.71 -6.88 14.19
C ARG A 310 -17.16 -5.90 13.12
N VAL A 311 -16.61 -4.68 13.08
CA VAL A 311 -16.94 -3.68 12.07
C VAL A 311 -16.72 -4.25 10.66
N GLY A 312 -17.71 -4.06 9.79
CA GLY A 312 -17.68 -4.52 8.40
C GLY A 312 -17.91 -6.02 8.20
N LEU A 313 -17.91 -6.84 9.25
CA LEU A 313 -18.23 -8.26 9.13
C LEU A 313 -19.74 -8.43 8.99
N ASN A 314 -20.19 -9.19 7.99
CA ASN A 314 -21.57 -9.65 7.92
C ASN A 314 -21.76 -10.75 8.98
N VAL A 315 -21.97 -10.37 10.24
CA VAL A 315 -22.39 -11.33 11.24
C VAL A 315 -23.85 -11.64 10.94
N ALA A 316 -24.10 -12.77 10.28
CA ALA A 316 -25.43 -13.37 10.31
C ALA A 316 -25.78 -13.53 11.80
N SER A 317 -26.68 -12.68 12.29
CA SER A 317 -27.16 -12.76 13.65
C SER A 317 -28.01 -14.02 13.77
N ARG A 318 -27.38 -15.13 14.16
CA ARG A 318 -27.82 -16.20 15.08
C ARG A 318 -27.06 -17.50 14.84
#